data_AF-A0A1H2W096-F1
#
_entry.id   AF-A0A1H2W096-F1
#
_cell.length_a   1.000
_cell.length_b   1.000
_cell.length_c   1.000
_cell.angle_alpha   90.00
_cell.angle_beta   90.00
_cell.angle_gamma   90.00
#
_symmetry.space_group_name_H-M   'P 1'
#
loop_
_entity.id
_entity.type
_entity.pdbx_description
1 polymer ?
#
loop_
_entity_poly.entity_id
_entity_poly.type
_entity_poly.pdbx_seq_one_letter_code
_entity_poly.pdbx_strand_id
1 'polypeptide(L)'
;MNKYHNIVFLVLLIVVNSCNTSSGITNENEQVLSNKDLLIKTYSEVVIPLFKQFDVEIPTDFVVDEKDLTINAGASFGYVEVSKGLINSNKRDVQIFVLAHELAHIVTLKQASLFNLKGSIPKGTETNDYQKSEYLADLIAFHLINTKLTDQNEALILNFNYLESLFGPQSFTHPSGINRIKFLNEYLSMCNGVNNNEIFKLLFIKIWKMD
;
A
#
# COMPACT_ATOMS: atom_id res chain seq x y z
N MET A 1 -57.95 37.88 -30.71
CA MET A 1 -56.89 36.88 -30.90
C MET A 1 -56.53 36.33 -29.54
N ASN A 2 -56.84 35.04 -29.38
CA ASN A 2 -56.35 34.02 -28.44
C ASN A 2 -55.64 34.47 -27.15
N LYS A 3 -55.89 33.93 -25.95
CA LYS A 3 -56.72 32.85 -25.34
C LYS A 3 -56.24 32.93 -23.86
N TYR A 4 -56.96 33.33 -22.80
CA TYR A 4 -58.04 32.62 -22.09
C TYR A 4 -57.79 31.09 -22.08
N HIS A 5 -57.65 30.34 -20.98
CA HIS A 5 -58.14 30.39 -19.60
C HIS A 5 -57.32 29.36 -18.77
N ASN A 6 -57.32 29.29 -17.42
CA ASN A 6 -58.39 28.74 -16.57
C ASN A 6 -57.91 28.78 -15.09
N ILE A 7 -58.69 29.36 -14.16
CA ILE A 7 -59.56 28.67 -13.15
C ILE A 7 -58.71 28.02 -12.01
N VAL A 8 -58.63 28.58 -10.79
CA VAL A 8 -59.61 28.68 -9.67
C VAL A 8 -59.52 27.49 -8.67
N PHE A 9 -59.33 27.87 -7.40
CA PHE A 9 -59.71 27.28 -6.09
C PHE A 9 -59.30 25.86 -5.63
N LEU A 10 -58.60 25.86 -4.49
CA LEU A 10 -58.97 25.27 -3.18
C LEU A 10 -59.82 23.98 -3.15
N VAL A 11 -59.34 22.96 -2.42
CA VAL A 11 -60.01 22.36 -1.22
C VAL A 11 -59.12 21.24 -0.64
N LEU A 12 -58.95 21.28 0.68
CA LEU A 12 -58.41 20.25 1.57
C LEU A 12 -59.31 19.02 1.59
N LEU A 13 -58.74 17.81 1.49
CA LEU A 13 -59.31 16.63 2.15
C LEU A 13 -58.19 15.74 2.69
N ILE A 14 -58.07 15.71 4.02
CA ILE A 14 -57.41 14.64 4.76
C ILE A 14 -58.31 13.40 4.63
N VAL A 15 -57.75 12.31 4.12
CA VAL A 15 -58.24 10.96 4.41
C VAL A 15 -57.06 10.17 4.95
N VAL A 16 -57.06 9.98 6.26
CA VAL A 16 -56.25 8.97 6.94
C VAL A 16 -56.84 7.63 6.57
N ASN A 17 -56.08 6.81 5.84
CA ASN A 17 -56.33 5.38 5.77
C ASN A 17 -55.05 4.66 6.17
N SER A 18 -55.08 4.12 7.38
CA SER A 18 -54.15 3.10 7.84
C SER A 18 -54.25 1.90 6.92
N CYS A 19 -53.27 1.72 6.04
CA CYS A 19 -53.04 0.47 5.34
C CYS A 19 -51.64 -0.01 5.71
N ASN A 20 -51.60 -1.02 6.58
CA ASN A 20 -50.44 -1.88 6.76
C ASN A 20 -50.08 -2.48 5.41
N THR A 21 -49.04 -1.94 4.79
CA THR A 21 -48.27 -2.66 3.79
C THR A 21 -46.82 -2.54 4.22
N SER A 22 -46.30 -3.68 4.68
CA SER A 22 -44.88 -3.98 4.77
C SER A 22 -44.25 -3.74 3.40
N SER A 23 -43.86 -2.51 3.13
CA SER A 23 -42.88 -2.22 2.10
C SER A 23 -41.54 -2.42 2.79
N GLY A 24 -41.02 -3.64 2.65
CA GLY A 24 -39.63 -3.91 2.94
C GLY A 24 -38.81 -2.83 2.25
N ILE A 25 -38.21 -1.96 3.04
CA ILE A 25 -37.05 -1.20 2.61
C ILE A 25 -36.08 -2.31 2.20
N THR A 26 -35.98 -2.49 0.89
CA THR A 26 -34.90 -3.25 0.27
C THR A 26 -33.64 -2.65 0.84
N ASN A 27 -33.04 -3.35 1.80
CA ASN A 27 -31.63 -3.21 2.09
C ASN A 27 -30.96 -3.29 0.73
N GLU A 28 -30.42 -2.18 0.26
CA GLU A 28 -29.41 -2.20 -0.77
C GLU A 28 -28.39 -3.22 -0.27
N ASN A 29 -28.30 -4.37 -0.96
CA ASN A 29 -27.32 -5.39 -0.65
C ASN A 29 -25.96 -4.74 -0.90
N GLU A 30 -25.39 -4.09 0.12
CA GLU A 30 -23.96 -3.80 0.15
C GLU A 30 -23.27 -5.14 -0.05
N GLN A 31 -22.73 -5.35 -1.24
CA GLN A 31 -21.94 -6.53 -1.56
C GLN A 31 -20.68 -6.48 -0.70
N VAL A 32 -20.73 -7.14 0.45
CA VAL A 32 -19.57 -7.29 1.34
C VAL A 32 -18.51 -8.07 0.57
N LEU A 33 -17.45 -7.36 0.15
CA LEU A 33 -16.32 -7.97 -0.53
C LEU A 33 -15.63 -8.98 0.39
N SER A 34 -15.14 -10.08 -0.18
CA SER A 34 -14.29 -11.00 0.56
C SER A 34 -12.96 -10.32 0.92
N ASN A 35 -12.27 -10.79 1.97
CA ASN A 35 -10.95 -10.27 2.33
C ASN A 35 -9.94 -10.36 1.17
N LYS A 36 -10.06 -11.42 0.34
CA LYS A 36 -9.23 -11.57 -0.86
C LYS A 36 -9.52 -10.46 -1.86
N ASP A 37 -10.79 -10.19 -2.15
CA ASP A 37 -11.18 -9.15 -3.10
C ASP A 37 -10.79 -7.75 -2.59
N LEU A 38 -10.88 -7.53 -1.27
CA LEU A 38 -10.41 -6.30 -0.63
C LEU A 38 -8.88 -6.12 -0.77
N LEU A 39 -8.10 -7.20 -0.64
CA LEU A 39 -6.66 -7.14 -0.83
C LEU A 39 -6.30 -6.91 -2.31
N ILE A 40 -6.96 -7.60 -3.24
CA ILE A 40 -6.79 -7.38 -4.69
C ILE A 40 -7.12 -5.94 -5.05
N LYS A 41 -8.24 -5.41 -4.55
CA LYS A 41 -8.63 -4.02 -4.75
C LYS A 41 -7.59 -3.06 -4.16
N THR A 42 -7.07 -3.35 -2.97
CA THR A 42 -5.99 -2.55 -2.36
C THR A 42 -4.74 -2.57 -3.24
N TYR A 43 -4.34 -3.74 -3.74
CA TYR A 43 -3.21 -3.86 -4.64
C TYR A 43 -3.39 -3.03 -5.92
N SER A 44 -4.51 -3.20 -6.62
CA SER A 44 -4.75 -2.59 -7.94
C SER A 44 -5.05 -1.09 -7.89
N GLU A 45 -5.83 -0.65 -6.89
CA GLU A 45 -6.30 0.74 -6.81
C GLU A 45 -5.42 1.63 -5.93
N VAL A 46 -4.64 1.06 -5.02
CA VAL A 46 -3.80 1.82 -4.09
C VAL A 46 -2.31 1.59 -4.36
N VAL A 47 -1.85 0.34 -4.35
CA VAL A 47 -0.41 0.03 -4.39
C VAL A 47 0.18 0.26 -5.78
N ILE A 48 -0.38 -0.35 -6.84
CA ILE A 48 0.11 -0.21 -8.22
C ILE A 48 0.24 1.27 -8.62
N PRO A 49 -0.76 2.15 -8.36
CA PRO A 49 -0.66 3.58 -8.67
C PRO A 49 0.56 4.31 -8.07
N LEU A 50 1.09 3.87 -6.93
CA LEU A 50 2.29 4.47 -6.33
C LEU A 50 3.51 4.37 -7.26
N PHE A 51 3.57 3.30 -8.06
CA PHE A 51 4.71 2.93 -8.89
C PHE A 51 4.56 3.30 -10.37
N LYS A 52 3.44 3.91 -10.80
CA LYS A 52 3.17 4.27 -12.20
C LYS A 52 4.23 5.16 -12.86
N GLN A 53 5.05 5.86 -12.08
CA GLN A 53 6.15 6.68 -12.60
C GLN A 53 7.35 5.85 -13.09
N PHE A 54 7.42 4.59 -12.67
CA PHE A 54 8.47 3.68 -13.11
C PHE A 54 8.01 2.97 -14.37
N ASP A 55 8.76 3.18 -15.44
CA ASP A 55 8.62 2.43 -16.69
C ASP A 55 9.20 1.02 -16.50
N VAL A 56 8.42 0.16 -15.86
CA VAL A 56 8.64 -1.26 -15.58
C VAL A 56 7.33 -2.03 -15.67
N GLU A 57 7.42 -3.32 -15.97
CA GLU A 57 6.27 -4.21 -15.95
C GLU A 57 5.90 -4.56 -14.50
N ILE A 58 4.72 -4.13 -14.07
CA ILE A 58 4.17 -4.39 -12.75
C ILE A 58 3.27 -5.62 -12.84
N PRO A 59 3.47 -6.65 -12.01
CA PRO A 59 2.65 -7.86 -12.05
C PRO A 59 1.19 -7.52 -11.75
N THR A 60 0.29 -8.16 -12.49
CA THR A 60 -1.17 -8.00 -12.30
C THR A 60 -1.83 -9.27 -11.80
N ASP A 61 -1.20 -10.42 -12.02
CA ASP A 61 -1.73 -11.68 -11.54
C ASP A 61 -1.51 -11.80 -10.03
N PHE A 62 -2.52 -12.35 -9.35
CA PHE A 62 -2.57 -12.42 -7.90
C PHE A 62 -2.73 -13.87 -7.45
N VAL A 63 -1.67 -14.44 -6.89
CA VAL A 63 -1.59 -15.83 -6.44
C VAL A 63 -1.67 -15.86 -4.92
N VAL A 64 -2.37 -16.85 -4.38
CA VAL A 64 -2.53 -17.01 -2.93
C VAL A 64 -1.88 -18.31 -2.49
N ASP A 65 -0.93 -18.24 -1.56
CA ASP A 65 -0.51 -19.39 -0.77
C ASP A 65 -1.50 -19.60 0.38
N GLU A 66 -2.42 -20.54 0.17
CA GLU A 66 -3.45 -20.90 1.14
C GLU A 66 -2.89 -21.61 2.39
N LYS A 67 -1.62 -22.05 2.37
CA LYS A 67 -0.98 -22.75 3.50
C LYS A 67 -0.21 -21.81 4.42
N ASP A 68 0.28 -20.69 3.91
CA ASP A 68 1.01 -19.71 4.71
C ASP A 68 0.05 -18.83 5.52
N LEU A 69 -0.01 -19.08 6.83
CA LEU A 69 -0.83 -18.32 7.77
C LEU A 69 -0.11 -17.09 8.35
N THR A 70 1.16 -16.87 8.00
CA THR A 70 1.92 -15.67 8.39
C THR A 70 1.62 -14.50 7.47
N ILE A 71 2.09 -13.29 7.77
CA ILE A 71 1.97 -12.15 6.84
C ILE A 71 3.18 -12.16 5.91
N ASN A 72 2.96 -12.46 4.63
CA ASN A 72 4.02 -12.58 3.66
C ASN A 72 3.52 -12.25 2.24
N ALA A 73 4.43 -11.80 1.39
CA ALA A 73 4.21 -11.65 -0.04
C ALA A 73 5.53 -11.87 -0.78
N GLY A 74 5.43 -12.11 -2.09
CA GLY A 74 6.56 -12.18 -3.00
C GLY A 74 6.13 -11.65 -4.36
N ALA A 75 6.99 -10.90 -5.05
CA ALA A 75 6.78 -10.59 -6.47
C ALA A 75 7.75 -11.35 -7.37
N SER A 76 7.23 -11.85 -8.48
CA SER A 76 8.00 -12.48 -9.55
C SER A 76 7.48 -11.98 -10.91
N PHE A 77 8.09 -12.44 -12.00
CA PHE A 77 7.67 -12.08 -13.35
C PHE A 77 6.22 -12.50 -13.58
N GLY A 78 5.33 -11.51 -13.76
CA GLY A 78 3.92 -11.69 -14.09
C GLY A 78 2.96 -11.77 -12.91
N TYR A 79 3.41 -12.14 -11.71
CA TYR A 79 2.51 -12.31 -10.55
C TYR A 79 3.08 -11.77 -9.23
N VAL A 80 2.15 -11.40 -8.34
CA VAL A 80 2.40 -11.25 -6.91
C VAL A 80 1.77 -12.44 -6.18
N GLU A 81 2.56 -13.11 -5.34
CA GLU A 81 2.11 -14.15 -4.44
C GLU A 81 1.89 -13.55 -3.05
N VAL A 82 0.79 -13.92 -2.41
CA VAL A 82 0.49 -13.48 -1.05
C VAL A 82 0.09 -14.65 -0.17
N SER A 83 0.43 -14.57 1.11
CA SER A 83 0.01 -15.56 2.09
C SER A 83 -1.47 -15.40 2.48
N LYS A 84 -2.06 -16.49 2.96
CA LYS A 84 -3.39 -16.45 3.59
C LYS A 84 -3.42 -15.54 4.82
N GLY A 85 -2.33 -15.47 5.59
CA GLY A 85 -2.24 -14.57 6.73
C GLY A 85 -2.27 -13.09 6.34
N LEU A 86 -1.66 -12.70 5.21
CA LEU A 86 -1.76 -11.34 4.69
C LEU A 86 -3.21 -10.99 4.30
N ILE A 87 -3.91 -11.90 3.63
CA ILE A 87 -5.33 -11.74 3.27
C ILE A 87 -6.19 -11.55 4.52
N ASN A 88 -5.94 -12.34 5.57
CA ASN A 88 -6.74 -12.31 6.79
C ASN A 88 -6.36 -11.19 7.77
N SER A 89 -5.28 -10.46 7.50
CA SER A 89 -4.86 -9.33 8.34
C SER A 89 -5.91 -8.22 8.33
N ASN A 90 -6.19 -7.66 9.51
CA ASN A 90 -7.03 -6.48 9.67
C ASN A 90 -6.23 -5.17 9.63
N LYS A 91 -4.91 -5.23 9.40
CA LYS A 91 -4.01 -4.08 9.33
C LYS A 91 -3.78 -3.68 7.89
N ARG A 92 -4.69 -2.85 7.35
CA ARG A 92 -4.64 -2.41 5.95
C ARG A 92 -3.36 -1.66 5.59
N ASP A 93 -2.85 -0.85 6.50
CA ASP A 93 -1.58 -0.13 6.36
C ASP A 93 -0.39 -1.09 6.21
N VAL A 94 -0.34 -2.16 7.00
CA VAL A 94 0.65 -3.23 6.85
C VAL A 94 0.48 -3.95 5.51
N GLN A 95 -0.76 -4.22 5.09
CA GLN A 95 -1.01 -4.84 3.77
C GLN A 95 -0.47 -4.00 2.63
N ILE A 96 -0.72 -2.68 2.66
CA ILE A 96 -0.21 -1.73 1.67
C ILE A 96 1.31 -1.74 1.68
N PHE A 97 1.94 -1.69 2.85
CA PHE A 97 3.40 -1.68 2.97
C PHE A 97 4.04 -2.96 2.42
N VAL A 98 3.54 -4.14 2.80
CA VAL A 98 4.07 -5.43 2.32
C VAL A 98 3.94 -5.54 0.80
N LEU A 99 2.79 -5.20 0.23
CA LEU A 99 2.61 -5.22 -1.23
C LEU A 99 3.47 -4.17 -1.95
N ALA A 100 3.65 -2.98 -1.36
CA ALA A 100 4.50 -1.94 -1.91
C ALA A 100 5.98 -2.34 -1.85
N HIS A 101 6.41 -3.05 -0.81
CA HIS A 101 7.76 -3.56 -0.67
C HIS A 101 8.13 -4.51 -1.81
N GLU A 102 7.23 -5.43 -2.18
CA GLU A 102 7.45 -6.34 -3.31
C GLU A 102 7.60 -5.60 -4.65
N LEU A 103 6.77 -4.59 -4.90
CA LEU A 103 6.93 -3.75 -6.10
C LEU A 103 8.19 -2.88 -6.04
N ALA A 104 8.62 -2.49 -4.84
CA ALA A 104 9.84 -1.74 -4.65
C ALA A 104 11.09 -2.54 -5.05
N HIS A 105 11.12 -3.86 -4.82
CA HIS A 105 12.17 -4.72 -5.37
C HIS A 105 12.26 -4.64 -6.89
N ILE A 106 11.11 -4.71 -7.59
CA ILE A 106 11.06 -4.60 -9.06
C ILE A 106 11.66 -3.28 -9.55
N VAL A 107 11.30 -2.17 -8.90
CA VAL A 107 11.69 -0.83 -9.39
C VAL A 107 13.06 -0.38 -8.90
N THR A 108 13.73 -1.13 -8.02
CA THR A 108 14.95 -0.69 -7.33
C THR A 108 16.04 -0.24 -8.30
N LEU A 109 16.32 -1.01 -9.37
CA LEU A 109 17.33 -0.64 -10.35
C LEU A 109 16.91 0.56 -11.22
N LYS A 110 15.61 0.70 -11.50
CA LYS A 110 15.09 1.89 -12.20
C LYS A 110 15.26 3.14 -11.33
N GLN A 111 14.95 3.03 -10.04
CA GLN A 111 15.16 4.10 -9.07
C GLN A 111 16.63 4.47 -8.93
N ALA A 112 17.52 3.47 -8.87
CA ALA A 112 18.97 3.68 -8.86
C ALA A 112 19.44 4.48 -10.09
N SER A 113 18.93 4.14 -11.28
CA SER A 113 19.21 4.87 -12.51
C SER A 113 18.75 6.33 -12.45
N LEU A 114 17.59 6.62 -11.86
CA LEU A 114 17.11 8.01 -11.66
C LEU A 114 18.06 8.83 -10.76
N PHE A 115 18.82 8.16 -9.90
CA PHE A 115 19.84 8.77 -9.05
C PHE A 115 21.26 8.71 -9.63
N ASN A 116 21.40 8.38 -10.93
CA ASN A 116 22.67 8.22 -11.63
C ASN A 116 23.57 7.12 -11.06
N LEU A 117 23.00 6.14 -10.37
CA LEU A 117 23.67 4.91 -9.97
C LEU A 117 23.52 3.89 -11.12
N LYS A 118 24.54 3.05 -11.32
CA LYS A 118 24.61 2.12 -12.46
C LYS A 118 24.92 0.70 -11.99
N GLY A 119 24.54 -0.27 -12.83
CA GLY A 119 24.85 -1.68 -12.62
C GLY A 119 23.85 -2.37 -11.69
N SER A 120 24.31 -3.44 -11.05
CA SER A 120 23.57 -4.17 -10.02
C SER A 120 23.75 -3.53 -8.64
N ILE A 121 22.91 -3.92 -7.68
CA ILE A 121 23.11 -3.58 -6.27
C ILE A 121 24.50 -4.09 -5.86
N PRO A 122 25.41 -3.23 -5.38
CA PRO A 122 26.77 -3.63 -5.08
C PRO A 122 26.81 -4.42 -3.77
N LYS A 123 27.60 -5.50 -3.76
CA LYS A 123 27.85 -6.25 -2.53
C LYS A 123 28.88 -5.52 -1.66
N GLY A 124 28.53 -5.31 -0.39
CA GLY A 124 29.46 -4.87 0.65
C GLY A 124 30.07 -6.06 1.41
N THR A 125 31.06 -5.78 2.26
CA THR A 125 31.71 -6.78 3.14
C THR A 125 30.89 -7.16 4.37
N GLU A 126 30.15 -6.22 4.95
CA GLU A 126 29.27 -6.37 6.10
C GLU A 126 27.80 -6.54 5.68
N THR A 127 27.35 -5.73 4.71
CA THR A 127 25.98 -5.75 4.17
C THR A 127 26.01 -6.21 2.71
N ASN A 128 25.52 -7.42 2.48
CA ASN A 128 25.48 -7.97 1.12
C ASN A 128 24.38 -7.32 0.27
N ASP A 129 24.37 -7.67 -1.02
CA ASP A 129 23.42 -7.19 -2.02
C ASP A 129 21.96 -7.57 -1.72
N TYR A 130 21.70 -8.75 -1.16
CA TYR A 130 20.35 -9.14 -0.72
C TYR A 130 19.84 -8.23 0.40
N GLN A 131 20.66 -8.04 1.43
CA GLN A 131 20.31 -7.20 2.58
C GLN A 131 20.13 -5.73 2.19
N LYS A 132 20.96 -5.22 1.27
CA LYS A 132 20.76 -3.88 0.69
C LYS A 132 19.45 -3.79 -0.09
N SER A 133 19.08 -4.84 -0.84
CA SER A 133 17.82 -4.85 -1.58
C SER A 133 16.61 -4.68 -0.67
N GLU A 134 16.62 -5.30 0.52
CA GLU A 134 15.57 -5.14 1.54
C GLU A 134 15.47 -3.71 2.04
N TYR A 135 16.60 -3.09 2.41
CA TYR A 135 16.61 -1.69 2.87
C TYR A 135 16.17 -0.72 1.78
N LEU A 136 16.57 -0.96 0.53
CA LEU A 136 16.15 -0.15 -0.62
C LEU A 136 14.65 -0.30 -0.88
N ALA A 137 14.14 -1.53 -0.86
CA ALA A 137 12.72 -1.81 -1.05
C ALA A 137 11.86 -1.15 0.04
N ASP A 138 12.26 -1.28 1.30
CA ASP A 138 11.64 -0.57 2.43
C ASP A 138 11.61 0.93 2.22
N LEU A 139 12.75 1.52 1.89
CA LEU A 139 12.88 2.97 1.75
C LEU A 139 12.02 3.49 0.59
N ILE A 140 12.00 2.82 -0.56
CA ILE A 140 11.16 3.19 -1.71
C ILE A 140 9.67 3.08 -1.33
N ALA A 141 9.24 1.94 -0.80
CA ALA A 141 7.85 1.70 -0.44
C ALA A 141 7.37 2.73 0.59
N PHE A 142 8.16 2.92 1.66
CA PHE A 142 7.84 3.85 2.73
C PHE A 142 7.83 5.30 2.24
N HIS A 143 8.79 5.71 1.41
CA HIS A 143 8.82 7.06 0.82
C HIS A 143 7.57 7.34 -0.02
N LEU A 144 7.14 6.39 -0.86
CA LEU A 144 5.95 6.54 -1.69
C LEU A 144 4.67 6.61 -0.86
N ILE A 145 4.54 5.77 0.17
CA ILE A 145 3.41 5.82 1.11
C ILE A 145 3.40 7.16 1.86
N ASN A 146 4.54 7.57 2.42
CA ASN A 146 4.70 8.83 3.15
C ASN A 146 4.37 10.08 2.32
N THR A 147 4.67 10.07 1.01
CA THR A 147 4.45 11.24 0.15
C THR A 147 3.11 11.25 -0.57
N LYS A 148 2.43 10.11 -0.72
CA LYS A 148 1.19 9.99 -1.52
C LYS A 148 -0.02 9.51 -0.73
N LEU A 149 0.17 8.90 0.45
CA LEU A 149 -0.86 8.26 1.26
C LEU A 149 -0.68 8.62 2.75
N THR A 150 -0.83 9.91 3.09
CA THR A 150 -0.50 10.44 4.42
C THR A 150 -1.22 9.71 5.55
N ASP A 151 -2.53 9.50 5.45
CA ASP A 151 -3.31 8.80 6.49
C ASP A 151 -2.81 7.35 6.71
N GLN A 152 -2.46 6.65 5.63
CA GLN A 152 -1.93 5.29 5.70
C GLN A 152 -0.52 5.27 6.28
N ASN A 153 0.29 6.30 6.01
CA ASN A 153 1.62 6.45 6.60
C ASN A 153 1.55 6.64 8.12
N GLU A 154 0.66 7.50 8.60
CA GLU A 154 0.45 7.70 10.04
C GLU A 154 0.03 6.40 10.73
N ALA A 155 -0.93 5.67 10.14
CA ALA A 155 -1.35 4.37 10.64
C ALA A 155 -0.22 3.33 10.62
N LEU A 156 0.61 3.32 9.57
CA LEU A 156 1.75 2.42 9.43
C LEU A 156 2.81 2.67 10.51
N ILE A 157 3.11 3.93 10.81
CA ILE A 157 4.07 4.32 11.85
C ILE A 157 3.64 3.77 13.22
N LEU A 158 2.34 3.80 13.52
CA LEU A 158 1.79 3.20 14.75
C LEU A 158 1.99 1.67 14.81
N ASN A 159 2.22 1.01 13.68
CA ASN A 159 2.50 -0.42 13.59
C ASN A 159 4.00 -0.75 13.45
N PHE A 160 4.94 0.19 13.67
CA PHE A 160 6.37 -0.10 13.56
C PHE A 160 6.86 -1.23 14.47
N ASN A 161 6.39 -1.32 15.71
CA ASN A 161 6.73 -2.44 16.59
C ASN A 161 6.23 -3.79 16.04
N TYR A 162 5.07 -3.76 15.37
CA TYR A 162 4.52 -4.94 14.71
C TYR A 162 5.34 -5.34 13.49
N LEU A 163 5.73 -4.37 12.65
CA LEU A 163 6.62 -4.60 11.50
C LEU A 163 8.00 -5.10 11.94
N GLU A 164 8.58 -4.56 13.02
CA GLU A 164 9.84 -5.02 13.58
C GLU A 164 9.79 -6.52 13.90
N SER A 165 8.70 -6.94 14.57
CA SER A 165 8.46 -8.33 14.92
C SER A 165 8.23 -9.19 13.68
N LEU A 166 7.52 -8.66 12.68
CA LEU A 166 7.24 -9.34 11.42
C LEU A 166 8.51 -9.62 10.60
N PHE A 167 9.42 -8.65 10.50
CA PHE A 167 10.70 -8.81 9.81
C PHE A 167 11.63 -9.80 10.50
N GLY A 168 11.50 -9.95 11.82
CA GLY A 168 12.21 -10.97 12.59
C GLY A 168 13.72 -10.73 12.72
N PRO A 169 14.48 -11.79 13.08
CA PRO A 169 15.92 -11.69 13.31
C PRO A 169 16.70 -11.56 11.99
N GLN A 170 17.94 -11.08 12.09
CA GLN A 170 18.85 -11.02 10.95
C GLN A 170 19.13 -12.42 10.39
N SER A 171 19.18 -12.50 9.07
CA SER A 171 19.60 -13.69 8.30
C SER A 171 20.61 -13.29 7.22
N PHE A 172 21.05 -14.27 6.42
CA PHE A 172 21.94 -13.99 5.29
C PHE A 172 21.28 -13.06 4.26
N THR A 173 20.01 -13.27 3.94
CA THR A 173 19.29 -12.51 2.91
C THR A 173 18.57 -11.28 3.46
N HIS A 174 18.14 -11.33 4.73
CA HIS A 174 17.33 -10.25 5.33
C HIS A 174 18.05 -9.59 6.52
N PRO A 175 18.10 -8.25 6.58
CA PRO A 175 18.52 -7.54 7.79
C PRO A 175 17.53 -7.77 8.94
N SER A 176 17.95 -7.53 10.18
CA SER A 176 17.03 -7.62 11.32
C SER A 176 15.92 -6.57 11.23
N GLY A 177 14.74 -6.92 11.76
CA GLY A 177 13.63 -5.98 11.88
C GLY A 177 13.99 -4.70 12.62
N ILE A 178 14.77 -4.81 13.70
CA ILE A 178 15.28 -3.66 14.47
C ILE A 178 16.03 -2.70 13.55
N ASN A 179 16.92 -3.20 12.71
CA ASN A 179 17.72 -2.33 11.83
C ASN A 179 16.88 -1.73 10.70
N ARG A 180 15.92 -2.50 10.14
CA ARG A 180 14.99 -2.01 9.13
C ARG A 180 14.12 -0.86 9.66
N ILE A 181 13.52 -1.03 10.84
CA ILE A 181 12.73 0.01 11.51
C ILE A 181 13.59 1.21 11.93
N LYS A 182 14.83 0.99 12.36
CA LYS A 182 15.77 2.08 12.64
C LYS A 182 16.03 2.95 11.39
N PHE A 183 16.18 2.34 10.21
CA PHE A 183 16.35 3.08 8.95
C PHE A 183 15.10 3.89 8.56
N LEU A 184 13.90 3.33 8.75
CA LEU A 184 12.65 4.06 8.49
C LEU A 184 12.47 5.26 9.44
N ASN A 185 12.83 5.08 10.72
CA ASN A 185 12.85 6.18 11.68
C ASN A 185 13.90 7.24 11.34
N GLU A 186 15.08 6.85 10.85
CA GLU A 186 16.09 7.80 10.34
C GLU A 186 15.50 8.66 9.22
N TYR A 187 14.85 8.04 8.22
CA TYR A 187 14.16 8.75 7.14
C TYR A 187 13.14 9.76 7.66
N LEU A 188 12.24 9.36 8.56
CA LEU A 188 11.24 10.25 9.15
C LEU A 188 11.87 11.43 9.89
N SER A 189 12.89 11.16 10.71
CA SER A 189 13.58 12.19 11.49
C SER A 189 14.22 13.25 10.60
N MET A 190 14.76 12.85 9.46
CA MET A 190 15.43 13.74 8.51
C MET A 190 14.45 14.52 7.63
N CYS A 191 13.23 14.01 7.41
CA CYS A 191 12.18 14.72 6.67
C CYS A 191 11.64 15.94 7.44
N ASN A 192 11.80 15.98 8.77
CA ASN A 192 11.37 17.12 9.58
C ASN A 192 12.22 18.37 9.27
N GLY A 193 11.68 19.24 8.39
CA GLY A 193 12.30 20.50 8.00
C GLY A 193 13.09 20.47 6.70
N VAL A 194 13.04 19.37 5.94
CA VAL A 194 13.73 19.20 4.64
C VAL A 194 12.77 18.58 3.61
N ASN A 195 13.08 18.71 2.32
CA ASN A 195 12.32 18.07 1.26
C ASN A 195 12.47 16.54 1.28
N ASN A 196 11.35 15.81 1.42
CA ASN A 196 11.31 14.34 1.47
C ASN A 196 12.05 13.66 0.31
N ASN A 197 12.02 14.23 -0.90
CA ASN A 197 12.69 13.66 -2.08
C ASN A 197 14.22 13.75 -1.98
N GLU A 198 14.73 14.82 -1.35
CA GLU A 198 16.17 14.99 -1.13
C GLU A 198 16.67 13.99 -0.09
N ILE A 199 15.92 13.83 1.01
CA ILE A 199 16.22 12.84 2.05
C ILE A 199 16.15 11.41 1.50
N PHE A 200 15.12 11.11 0.71
CA PHE A 200 14.98 9.82 0.04
C PHE A 200 16.20 9.51 -0.82
N LYS A 201 16.62 10.45 -1.69
CA LYS A 201 17.82 10.28 -2.52
C LYS A 201 19.08 10.09 -1.69
N LEU A 202 19.25 10.87 -0.63
CA LEU A 202 20.41 10.80 0.26
C LEU A 202 20.51 9.42 0.93
N LEU A 203 19.42 8.94 1.51
CA LEU A 203 19.39 7.63 2.18
C LEU A 203 19.49 6.47 1.19
N PHE A 204 18.89 6.59 0.00
CA PHE A 204 19.05 5.59 -1.05
C PHE A 204 20.52 5.42 -1.43
N ILE A 205 21.24 6.53 -1.66
CA ILE A 205 22.67 6.52 -1.99
C ILE A 205 23.50 5.98 -0.81
N LYS A 206 23.13 6.32 0.44
CA LYS A 206 23.76 5.79 1.65
C LYS A 206 23.65 4.26 1.68
N ILE A 207 22.45 3.70 1.51
CA ILE A 207 22.21 2.25 1.50
C ILE A 207 22.97 1.58 0.36
N TRP A 208 22.91 2.15 -0.84
CA TRP A 208 23.65 1.63 -2.00
C TRP A 208 25.14 1.47 -1.72
N LYS A 209 25.74 2.41 -0.97
CA LYS A 209 27.16 2.44 -0.64
C LYS A 209 27.51 1.80 0.71
N MET A 210 26.56 1.18 1.42
CA MET A 210 26.88 0.51 2.69
C MET A 210 27.97 -0.55 2.47
N ASP A 211 28.90 -0.65 3.40
CA ASP A 211 29.76 -1.82 3.49
C ASP A 211 28.96 -3.01 3.97
#